data_AF-A0A7X1L1T4-F1
#
_entry.id   AF-A0A7X1L1T4-F1
#
_cell.length_a   1.000
_cell.length_b   1.000
_cell.length_c   1.000
_cell.angle_alpha   90.00
_cell.angle_beta   90.00
_cell.angle_gamma   90.00
#
_symmetry.space_group_name_H-M   'P 1'
#
loop_
_entity.id
_entity.type
_entity.pdbx_description
1 polymer ?
#
loop_
_entity_poly.entity_id
_entity_poly.type
_entity_poly.pdbx_seq_one_letter_code
_entity_poly.pdbx_strand_id
1 'polypeptide(L)'
;MICPLTEWENNLRVRGGQDQVYETSFILDKCHVIRYELIVIKTFADKHTQDFFATGKSKRLQPDLPRRAMRRLEYIDLATCLGDLKVPPSNRLHALKGKRAGQYSISINDQWRICFSFVDGDAYDVEITDYH
;
A
#
# COMPACT_ATOMS: atom_id res chain seq x y z
N MET A 1 -28.67 14.12 6.19
CA MET A 1 -28.56 13.97 7.66
C MET A 1 -27.08 13.92 7.98
N ILE A 2 -26.62 14.96 8.67
CA ILE A 2 -25.23 15.23 9.00
C ILE A 2 -24.94 14.55 10.34
N CYS A 3 -23.98 13.63 10.38
CA CYS A 3 -23.50 13.07 11.65
C CYS A 3 -22.39 13.99 12.20
N PRO A 4 -22.45 14.40 13.48
CA PRO A 4 -21.54 15.40 14.04
C PRO A 4 -20.23 14.76 14.49
N LEU A 5 -19.13 15.39 14.08
CA LEU A 5 -17.79 15.18 14.64
C LEU A 5 -17.80 15.67 16.09
N THR A 6 -17.47 14.80 17.04
CA THR A 6 -17.17 15.20 18.42
C THR A 6 -15.86 14.56 18.88
N GLU A 7 -14.98 15.45 19.33
CA GLU A 7 -14.09 15.29 20.49
C GLU A 7 -13.07 14.13 20.46
N TRP A 8 -11.92 14.37 19.83
CA TRP A 8 -10.68 13.63 20.14
C TRP A 8 -9.42 14.50 20.21
N GLU A 9 -9.54 15.83 20.20
CA GLU A 9 -8.39 16.75 20.15
C GLU A 9 -7.66 17.02 21.50
N ASN A 10 -7.86 16.25 22.57
CA ASN A 10 -7.23 16.61 23.86
C ASN A 10 -6.69 15.43 24.68
N ASN A 11 -5.62 14.77 24.20
CA ASN A 11 -4.62 14.19 25.12
C ASN A 11 -3.31 13.76 24.42
N LEU A 12 -2.43 14.72 24.14
CA LEU A 12 -1.00 14.43 23.95
C LEU A 12 -0.31 14.51 25.32
N ARG A 13 -0.09 13.35 25.95
CA ARG A 13 0.80 13.22 27.11
C ARG A 13 1.82 12.12 26.86
N VAL A 14 2.94 12.57 26.29
CA VAL A 14 4.30 12.02 26.25
C VAL A 14 4.53 10.73 27.06
N ARG A 15 4.85 9.62 26.38
CA ARG A 15 5.80 8.58 26.82
C ARG A 15 6.48 7.96 25.60
N GLY A 16 7.79 7.80 25.72
CA GLY A 16 8.71 7.55 24.62
C GLY A 16 8.65 6.16 24.01
N GLY A 17 8.97 6.13 22.72
CA GLY A 17 9.24 4.95 21.90
C GLY A 17 9.80 5.47 20.58
N GLN A 18 11.02 5.08 20.23
CA GLN A 18 11.68 5.50 19.01
C GLN A 18 11.02 4.81 17.80
N ASP A 19 10.06 5.48 17.17
CA ASP A 19 9.67 5.16 15.80
C ASP A 19 10.10 6.31 14.90
N GLN A 20 11.04 6.02 14.00
CA GLN A 20 11.49 6.95 12.97
C GLN A 20 10.33 7.20 12.01
N VAL A 21 9.61 8.29 12.24
CA VAL A 21 8.66 8.84 11.27
C VAL A 21 9.48 9.44 10.13
N TYR A 22 9.35 8.88 8.93
CA TYR A 22 9.99 9.43 7.73
C TYR A 22 9.29 10.73 7.33
N GLU A 23 9.73 11.85 7.90
CA GLU A 23 9.26 13.18 7.53
C GLU A 23 10.11 13.69 6.35
N THR A 24 9.67 13.40 5.12
CA THR A 24 10.22 14.03 3.91
C THR A 24 9.28 15.15 3.45
N SER A 25 9.53 16.36 3.96
CA SER A 25 8.82 17.56 3.53
C SER A 25 9.26 17.97 2.11
N PHE A 26 8.43 17.71 1.10
CA PHE A 26 8.56 18.32 -0.24
C PHE A 26 7.47 19.37 -0.43
N ILE A 27 7.86 20.62 -0.70
CA ILE A 27 6.94 21.72 -0.99
C ILE A 27 6.62 21.69 -2.48
N LEU A 28 5.38 21.38 -2.86
CA LEU A 28 4.83 21.64 -4.20
C LEU A 28 3.30 21.76 -4.15
N ASP A 29 2.83 22.98 -4.47
CA ASP A 29 1.51 23.44 -4.90
C ASP A 29 0.23 23.02 -4.10
N LYS A 30 -0.53 24.04 -3.67
CA LYS A 30 -1.60 24.01 -2.65
C LYS A 30 -2.90 23.31 -3.05
N CYS A 31 -2.92 22.45 -4.07
CA CYS A 31 -4.14 21.74 -4.52
C CYS A 31 -4.10 20.21 -4.36
N HIS A 32 -3.00 19.62 -3.87
CA HIS A 32 -2.89 18.19 -3.52
C HIS A 32 -2.82 17.93 -2.00
N VAL A 33 -3.00 18.96 -1.17
CA VAL A 33 -2.84 18.91 0.29
C VAL A 33 -4.14 18.49 1.00
N ILE A 34 -4.79 17.42 0.52
CA ILE A 34 -5.86 16.77 1.28
C ILE A 34 -5.55 15.27 1.27
N ARG A 35 -5.00 14.76 2.38
CA ARG A 35 -4.76 13.35 2.75
C ARG A 35 -3.46 12.66 2.28
N TYR A 36 -2.29 13.13 2.73
CA TYR A 36 -1.09 12.28 2.79
C TYR A 36 -0.78 11.76 4.21
N GLU A 37 -1.67 11.94 5.18
CA GLU A 37 -1.46 11.50 6.57
C GLU A 37 -1.84 10.03 6.83
N LEU A 38 -2.32 9.30 5.83
CA LEU A 38 -2.69 7.89 5.97
C LEU A 38 -1.95 7.06 4.92
N ILE A 39 -0.74 6.61 5.27
CA ILE A 39 -0.06 5.55 4.53
C ILE A 39 -0.82 4.26 4.81
N VAL A 40 -1.43 3.64 3.79
CA VAL A 40 -2.20 2.40 3.93
C VAL A 40 -1.27 1.20 3.94
N ILE A 41 -0.16 1.24 3.20
CA ILE A 41 0.85 0.18 3.26
C ILE A 41 1.70 0.33 4.53
N LYS A 42 1.48 -0.55 5.51
CA LYS A 42 2.19 -0.52 6.80
C LYS A 42 3.48 -1.32 6.81
N THR A 43 3.49 -2.49 6.17
CA THR A 43 4.65 -3.39 6.18
C THR A 43 4.89 -4.04 4.81
N PHE A 44 6.14 -4.41 4.57
CA PHE A 44 6.58 -5.16 3.39
C PHE A 44 7.13 -6.52 3.84
N ALA A 45 6.82 -7.58 3.09
CA ALA A 45 7.36 -8.91 3.42
C ALA A 45 8.82 -9.06 2.99
N ASP A 46 9.29 -8.23 2.05
CA ASP A 46 10.65 -8.27 1.56
C ASP A 46 11.24 -6.87 1.32
N LYS A 47 12.56 -6.75 1.53
CA LYS A 47 13.28 -5.49 1.37
C LYS A 47 13.29 -4.97 -0.06
N HIS A 48 13.21 -5.85 -1.05
CA HIS A 48 13.25 -5.45 -2.44
C HIS A 48 11.99 -4.70 -2.85
N THR A 49 10.82 -5.17 -2.42
CA THR A 49 9.53 -4.49 -2.64
C THR A 49 9.49 -3.16 -1.89
N GLN A 50 10.03 -3.10 -0.66
CA GLN A 50 10.15 -1.85 0.10
C GLN A 50 11.04 -0.82 -0.63
N ASP A 51 12.25 -1.22 -1.05
CA ASP A 51 13.17 -0.35 -1.78
C ASP A 51 12.56 0.10 -3.11
N PHE A 52 11.83 -0.80 -3.78
CA PHE A 52 11.12 -0.49 -5.02
C PHE A 52 10.00 0.53 -4.80
N PHE A 53 9.20 0.39 -3.74
CA PHE A 53 8.14 1.35 -3.40
C PHE A 53 8.71 2.73 -3.09
N ALA A 54 9.83 2.80 -2.35
CA ALA A 54 10.46 4.06 -1.99
C ALA A 54 11.15 4.76 -3.18
N THR A 55 11.74 4.01 -4.11
CA THR A 55 12.62 4.57 -5.14
C THR A 55 12.06 4.50 -6.57
N GLY A 56 11.02 3.69 -6.79
CA GLY A 56 10.48 3.36 -8.11
C GLY A 56 11.43 2.54 -9.00
N LYS A 57 12.58 2.08 -8.47
CA LYS A 57 13.63 1.42 -9.24
C LYS A 57 13.83 -0.02 -8.77
N SER A 58 13.84 -0.94 -9.72
CA SER A 58 14.19 -2.33 -9.47
C SER A 58 15.05 -2.88 -10.60
N LYS A 59 16.12 -3.59 -10.24
CA LYS A 59 16.95 -4.34 -11.18
C LYS A 59 16.41 -5.76 -11.46
N ARG A 60 15.45 -6.23 -10.64
CA ARG A 60 14.84 -7.56 -10.76
C ARG A 60 13.69 -7.57 -11.76
N LEU A 61 12.98 -6.45 -11.86
CA LEU A 61 11.82 -6.31 -12.74
C LEU A 61 12.26 -5.98 -14.18
N GLN A 62 11.57 -6.57 -15.16
CA GLN A 62 11.78 -6.29 -16.59
C GLN A 62 11.44 -4.83 -16.91
N PRO A 63 12.02 -4.19 -17.95
CA PRO A 63 11.93 -2.74 -18.17
C PRO A 63 10.51 -2.14 -18.24
N ASP A 64 9.52 -2.90 -18.69
CA ASP A 64 8.13 -2.48 -18.83
C ASP A 64 7.28 -2.67 -17.54
N LEU A 65 7.82 -3.41 -16.58
CA LEU A 65 7.12 -3.87 -15.39
C LEU A 65 7.10 -2.84 -14.24
N PRO A 66 8.18 -2.11 -13.91
CA PRO A 66 8.21 -1.12 -12.83
C PRO A 66 7.03 -0.16 -12.86
N ARG A 67 6.72 0.43 -14.02
CA ARG A 67 5.61 1.39 -14.14
C ARG A 67 4.26 0.76 -13.80
N ARG A 68 4.04 -0.50 -14.19
CA ARG A 68 2.80 -1.24 -13.90
C ARG A 68 2.73 -1.65 -12.44
N ALA A 69 3.85 -2.12 -11.88
CA ALA A 69 3.96 -2.51 -10.48
C ALA A 69 3.73 -1.32 -9.56
N MET A 70 4.38 -0.19 -9.82
CA MET A 70 4.23 1.04 -9.02
C MET A 70 2.77 1.49 -8.97
N ARG A 71 2.09 1.51 -10.13
CA ARG A 71 0.67 1.89 -10.20
C ARG A 71 -0.24 0.96 -9.39
N ARG A 72 0.14 -0.30 -9.18
CA ARG A 72 -0.63 -1.26 -8.38
C ARG A 72 -0.37 -1.07 -6.89
N LEU A 73 0.88 -0.75 -6.52
CA LEU A 73 1.22 -0.34 -5.17
C LEU A 73 0.48 0.95 -4.78
N GLU A 74 0.40 1.93 -5.68
CA GLU A 74 -0.42 3.15 -5.47
C GLU A 74 -1.90 2.81 -5.23
N TYR A 75 -2.46 1.85 -5.97
CA TYR A 75 -3.86 1.44 -5.72
C TYR A 75 -4.04 0.80 -4.35
N ILE A 76 -3.08 -0.01 -3.90
CA ILE A 76 -3.09 -0.57 -2.55
C ILE A 76 -2.96 0.53 -1.51
N ASP A 77 -2.07 1.49 -1.73
CA ASP A 77 -1.81 2.60 -0.79
C ASP A 77 -2.97 3.61 -0.71
N LEU A 78 -3.85 3.60 -1.70
CA LEU A 78 -5.07 4.44 -1.74
C LEU A 78 -6.35 3.68 -1.37
N ALA A 79 -6.27 2.36 -1.16
CA ALA A 79 -7.46 1.54 -0.92
C ALA A 79 -8.02 1.82 0.48
N THR A 80 -9.32 2.13 0.54
CA THR A 80 -10.04 2.27 1.82
C THR A 80 -10.69 0.95 2.23
N CYS A 81 -11.00 0.11 1.24
CA CYS A 81 -11.49 -1.23 1.44
C CYS A 81 -10.97 -2.17 0.34
N LEU A 82 -11.01 -3.48 0.61
CA LEU A 82 -10.58 -4.49 -0.35
C LEU A 82 -11.37 -4.43 -1.68
N GLY A 83 -12.61 -3.95 -1.65
CA GLY A 83 -13.46 -3.79 -2.83
C GLY A 83 -12.90 -2.82 -3.87
N ASP A 84 -12.17 -1.79 -3.43
CA ASP A 84 -11.58 -0.75 -4.29
C ASP A 84 -10.59 -1.38 -5.28
N LEU A 85 -9.87 -2.41 -4.83
CA LEU A 85 -8.86 -3.12 -5.61
C LEU A 85 -9.44 -4.04 -6.70
N LYS A 86 -10.77 -4.19 -6.79
CA LYS A 86 -11.42 -4.84 -7.94
C LYS A 86 -11.39 -3.96 -9.19
N VAL A 87 -11.16 -2.66 -9.02
CA VAL A 87 -11.03 -1.69 -10.12
C VAL A 87 -9.57 -1.23 -10.21
N PRO A 88 -8.94 -1.26 -11.40
CA PRO A 88 -9.46 -1.77 -12.66
C PRO A 88 -9.60 -3.30 -12.69
N PRO A 89 -10.47 -3.88 -13.56
CA PRO A 89 -10.65 -5.33 -13.67
C PRO A 89 -9.36 -6.11 -13.94
N SER A 90 -8.35 -5.45 -14.52
CA SER A 90 -7.02 -6.03 -14.75
C SER A 90 -6.24 -6.37 -13.47
N ASN A 91 -6.65 -5.83 -12.31
CA ASN A 91 -6.09 -6.23 -11.03
C ASN A 91 -6.38 -7.70 -10.72
N ARG A 92 -7.48 -8.27 -11.23
CA ARG A 92 -7.86 -9.68 -10.99
C ARG A 92 -7.69 -10.09 -9.52
N LEU A 93 -8.22 -9.26 -8.62
CA LEU A 93 -8.12 -9.46 -7.18
C LEU A 93 -8.68 -10.83 -6.80
N HIS A 94 -7.90 -11.60 -6.05
CA HIS A 94 -8.35 -12.88 -5.49
C HIS A 94 -7.66 -13.21 -4.17
N ALA A 95 -8.39 -13.91 -3.31
CA ALA A 95 -7.84 -14.47 -2.08
C ALA A 95 -6.93 -15.66 -2.38
N LEU A 96 -5.79 -15.73 -1.69
CA LEU A 96 -4.88 -16.85 -1.73
C LEU A 96 -5.36 -17.98 -0.82
N LYS A 97 -4.90 -19.20 -1.09
CA LYS A 97 -5.31 -20.43 -0.38
C LYS A 97 -4.09 -21.18 0.16
N GLY A 98 -4.34 -22.19 1.00
CA GLY A 98 -3.29 -23.04 1.55
C GLY A 98 -2.41 -22.29 2.56
N LYS A 99 -1.08 -22.38 2.40
CA LYS A 99 -0.11 -21.74 3.32
C LYS A 99 -0.21 -20.21 3.39
N ARG A 100 -0.85 -19.59 2.39
CA ARG A 100 -1.04 -18.14 2.28
C ARG A 100 -2.50 -17.73 2.50
N ALA A 101 -3.30 -18.58 3.15
CA ALA A 101 -4.68 -18.23 3.49
C ALA A 101 -4.71 -16.96 4.35
N GLY A 102 -5.65 -16.05 4.04
CA GLY A 102 -5.74 -14.73 4.67
C GLY A 102 -5.03 -13.61 3.89
N GLN A 103 -4.20 -13.97 2.91
CA GLN A 103 -3.63 -13.01 1.96
C GLN A 103 -4.46 -12.88 0.69
N TYR A 104 -4.29 -11.75 0.03
CA TYR A 104 -4.85 -11.42 -1.26
C TYR A 104 -3.74 -11.22 -2.27
N SER A 105 -4.08 -11.32 -3.55
CA SER A 105 -3.18 -10.87 -4.61
C SER A 105 -3.89 -10.11 -5.72
N ILE A 106 -3.15 -9.15 -6.29
CA ILE A 106 -3.51 -8.45 -7.52
C ILE A 106 -2.46 -8.70 -8.59
N SER A 107 -2.88 -8.77 -9.84
CA SER A 107 -2.03 -9.01 -11.00
C SER A 107 -1.36 -7.72 -11.48
N ILE A 108 -0.05 -7.80 -11.76
CA ILE A 108 0.67 -6.77 -12.50
C ILE A 108 0.62 -7.10 -14.00
N ASN A 109 0.93 -8.36 -14.33
CA ASN A 109 0.79 -8.96 -15.65
C ASN A 109 0.49 -10.47 -15.50
N ASP A 110 0.76 -11.28 -16.52
CA ASP A 110 0.46 -12.71 -16.48
C ASP A 110 1.45 -13.52 -15.63
N GLN A 111 2.65 -13.00 -15.37
CA GLN A 111 3.69 -13.64 -14.56
C GLN A 111 3.77 -13.07 -13.14
N TRP A 112 3.58 -11.76 -12.97
CA TRP A 112 3.86 -11.04 -11.73
C TRP A 112 2.60 -10.60 -11.01
N ARG A 113 2.64 -10.70 -9.68
CA ARG A 113 1.55 -10.35 -8.77
C ARG A 113 2.09 -9.59 -7.57
N ILE A 114 1.23 -8.81 -6.93
CA ILE A 114 1.48 -8.28 -5.59
C ILE A 114 0.63 -9.07 -4.62
N CYS A 115 1.26 -9.64 -3.60
CA CYS A 115 0.58 -10.34 -2.51
C CYS A 115 0.63 -9.48 -1.25
N PHE A 116 -0.45 -9.48 -0.47
CA PHE A 116 -0.57 -8.67 0.74
C PHE A 116 -1.68 -9.21 1.65
N SER A 117 -1.59 -8.92 2.94
CA SER A 117 -2.69 -9.04 3.90
C SER A 117 -3.44 -7.71 3.96
N PHE A 118 -4.76 -7.74 4.15
CA PHE A 118 -5.57 -6.52 4.25
C PHE A 118 -6.47 -6.59 5.48
N VAL A 119 -6.27 -5.68 6.43
CA VAL A 119 -6.94 -5.67 7.74
C VAL A 119 -7.34 -4.23 8.08
N ASP A 120 -8.61 -4.01 8.39
CA ASP A 120 -9.14 -2.71 8.84
C ASP A 120 -8.79 -1.48 7.97
N GLY A 121 -8.64 -1.70 6.66
CA GLY A 121 -8.31 -0.62 5.71
C GLY A 121 -6.82 -0.47 5.45
N ASP A 122 -5.96 -1.22 6.15
CA ASP A 122 -4.51 -1.19 6.03
C ASP A 122 -3.97 -2.45 5.32
N ALA A 123 -2.89 -2.26 4.56
CA ALA A 123 -2.19 -3.33 3.84
C ALA A 123 -0.87 -3.71 4.54
N TYR A 124 -0.65 -5.01 4.71
CA TYR A 124 0.50 -5.58 5.39
C TYR A 124 1.18 -6.65 4.54
N ASP A 125 2.44 -6.91 4.85
CA ASP A 125 3.27 -7.96 4.24
C ASP A 125 3.26 -7.87 2.70
N VAL A 126 3.33 -6.63 2.19
CA VAL A 126 3.26 -6.38 0.75
C VAL A 126 4.53 -6.89 0.08
N GLU A 127 4.37 -7.71 -0.95
CA GLU A 127 5.48 -8.25 -1.75
C GLU A 127 5.12 -8.38 -3.23
N ILE A 128 6.11 -8.15 -4.10
CA ILE A 128 6.03 -8.44 -5.53
C ILE A 128 6.62 -9.82 -5.80
N THR A 129 5.80 -10.74 -6.31
CA THR A 129 6.22 -12.12 -6.63
C THR A 129 5.94 -12.47 -8.08
N ASP A 130 6.74 -13.36 -8.65
CA ASP A 130 6.42 -14.10 -9.86
C ASP A 130 5.66 -15.38 -9.52
N TYR A 131 4.99 -15.94 -10.53
CA TYR A 131 4.19 -17.17 -10.42
C TYR A 131 5.02 -18.46 -10.67
N HIS A 132 6.36 -18.37 -10.68
CA HIS A 132 7.25 -19.47 -11.04
C HIS A 132 8.26 -19.80 -9.95
#